data_AF-A0A7S1MWV2-F1
#
_entry.id   AF-A0A7S1MWV2-F1
#
_cell.length_a   1.000
_cell.length_b   1.000
_cell.length_c   1.000
_cell.angle_alpha   90.00
_cell.angle_beta   90.00
_cell.angle_gamma   90.00
#
_symmetry.space_group_name_H-M   'P 1'
#
loop_
_entity.id
_entity.type
_entity.pdbx_description
1 polymer ?
#
loop_
_entity_poly.entity_id
_entity_poly.type
_entity_poly.pdbx_seq_one_letter_code
_entity_poly.pdbx_strand_id
1 'polypeptide(L)'
;RAAGGGGGGGFLDRTQVHLHIPEGATPKDGPSAGVAMTTALLSLSLGTSVLDDLAMTGEVTLTGKVLPVGGIKEKVLAAQRAGVTTVVLPDANRRDWGELDDKSRAGLEVCFASHYADVFDVAFPMHAGKLSTFAREISHPMKAAGAKKPRVPRKA
;
A
#
# COMPACT_ATOMS: atom_id res chain seq x y z
N ARG A 1 -7.59 15.92 -41.28
CA ARG A 1 -6.18 15.44 -41.21
C ARG A 1 -5.45 16.46 -40.35
N ALA A 2 -5.05 16.18 -39.12
CA ALA A 2 -3.98 15.27 -38.75
C ALA A 2 -4.38 14.21 -37.72
N ALA A 3 -3.80 13.02 -37.88
CA ALA A 3 -3.90 11.89 -36.99
C ALA A 3 -2.74 11.91 -35.99
N GLY A 4 -2.99 11.44 -34.77
CA GLY A 4 -1.98 11.12 -33.76
C GLY A 4 -2.64 11.08 -32.38
N GLY A 5 -2.65 9.99 -31.62
CA GLY A 5 -2.09 8.66 -31.78
C GLY A 5 -2.25 7.94 -30.43
N GLY A 6 -2.69 6.68 -30.45
CA GLY A 6 -2.44 5.71 -29.38
C GLY A 6 -3.25 5.84 -28.08
N GLY A 7 -4.57 5.65 -28.13
CA GLY A 7 -5.36 5.26 -26.95
C GLY A 7 -5.05 3.82 -26.53
N GLY A 8 -3.85 3.57 -26.02
CA GLY A 8 -3.48 2.31 -25.39
C GLY A 8 -3.99 2.33 -23.95
N GLY A 9 -5.22 1.85 -23.72
CA GLY A 9 -5.84 1.90 -22.40
C GLY A 9 -4.95 1.29 -21.31
N GLY A 10 -4.79 2.01 -20.20
CA GLY A 10 -3.92 1.68 -19.07
C GLY A 10 -4.44 0.48 -18.28
N PHE A 11 -3.75 0.12 -17.18
CA PHE A 11 -4.10 -1.04 -16.36
C PHE A 11 -5.59 -1.08 -15.95
N LEU A 12 -6.14 0.06 -15.54
CA LEU A 12 -7.53 0.17 -15.06
C LEU A 12 -8.57 0.07 -16.17
N ASP A 13 -8.23 0.41 -17.42
CA ASP A 13 -9.17 0.33 -18.56
C ASP A 13 -9.46 -1.12 -18.98
N ARG A 14 -8.61 -2.05 -18.55
CA ARG A 14 -8.63 -3.47 -18.97
C ARG A 14 -8.93 -4.43 -17.83
N THR A 15 -9.06 -3.92 -16.60
CA THR A 15 -9.09 -4.73 -15.39
C THR A 15 -10.30 -4.39 -14.54
N GLN A 16 -11.06 -5.40 -14.15
CA GLN A 16 -12.06 -5.26 -13.10
C GLN A 16 -11.39 -5.52 -11.75
N VAL A 17 -11.51 -4.57 -10.83
CA VAL A 17 -10.97 -4.69 -9.48
C VAL A 17 -12.10 -4.98 -8.50
N HIS A 18 -11.91 -6.03 -7.70
CA HIS A 18 -12.75 -6.31 -6.54
C HIS A 18 -11.88 -6.13 -5.29
N LEU A 19 -12.20 -5.12 -4.49
CA LEU A 19 -11.57 -4.89 -3.18
C LEU A 19 -12.45 -5.51 -2.09
N HIS A 20 -11.93 -6.52 -1.40
CA HIS A 20 -12.61 -7.16 -0.27
C HIS A 20 -11.83 -6.91 1.02
N ILE A 21 -12.52 -6.42 2.05
CA ILE A 21 -11.96 -6.24 3.39
C ILE A 21 -12.76 -7.15 4.34
N PRO A 22 -12.18 -8.29 4.77
CA PRO A 22 -12.90 -9.42 5.38
C PRO A 22 -13.56 -9.08 6.72
N GLU A 23 -14.46 -9.94 7.20
CA GLU A 23 -15.41 -9.70 8.32
C GLU A 23 -16.56 -8.76 7.95
N GLY A 24 -17.39 -9.15 6.97
CA GLY A 24 -18.45 -8.28 6.42
C GLY A 24 -19.51 -7.79 7.43
N ALA A 25 -19.63 -8.41 8.60
CA ALA A 25 -20.57 -8.01 9.64
C ALA A 25 -20.05 -6.83 10.50
N THR A 26 -18.74 -6.62 10.56
CA THR A 26 -18.12 -5.50 11.30
C THR A 26 -18.00 -4.31 10.36
N PRO A 27 -18.68 -3.17 10.63
CA PRO A 27 -18.54 -1.97 9.82
C PRO A 27 -17.07 -1.52 9.74
N LYS A 28 -16.60 -1.27 8.52
CA LYS A 28 -15.27 -0.72 8.25
C LYS A 28 -15.47 0.63 7.61
N ASP A 29 -15.16 1.67 8.38
CA ASP A 29 -15.35 3.05 7.97
C ASP A 29 -14.11 3.89 8.32
N GLY A 30 -13.99 5.04 7.67
CA GLY A 30 -12.97 6.04 7.91
C GLY A 30 -11.87 6.09 6.84
N PRO A 31 -11.29 7.28 6.60
CA PRO A 31 -10.35 7.50 5.50
C PRO A 31 -8.96 6.90 5.74
N SER A 32 -8.70 6.38 6.94
CA SER A 32 -7.36 5.98 7.39
C SER A 32 -6.74 4.79 6.67
N ALA A 33 -7.52 4.06 5.86
CA ALA A 33 -7.04 2.96 5.01
C ALA A 33 -6.57 3.43 3.62
N GLY A 34 -6.57 4.74 3.32
CA GLY A 34 -6.24 5.28 2.00
C GLY A 34 -4.89 4.82 1.47
N VAL A 35 -3.84 4.88 2.30
CA VAL A 35 -2.50 4.39 1.93
C VAL A 35 -2.47 2.87 1.69
N ALA A 36 -3.20 2.09 2.49
CA ALA A 36 -3.26 0.64 2.34
C ALA A 36 -3.97 0.21 1.05
N MET A 37 -5.12 0.83 0.75
CA MET A 37 -5.86 0.57 -0.48
C MET A 37 -5.04 0.95 -1.72
N THR A 38 -4.38 2.11 -1.69
CA THR A 38 -3.49 2.54 -2.78
C THR A 38 -2.33 1.56 -2.99
N THR A 39 -1.73 1.08 -1.90
CA THR A 39 -0.64 0.09 -1.95
C THR A 39 -1.11 -1.23 -2.55
N ALA A 40 -2.28 -1.71 -2.17
CA ALA A 40 -2.86 -2.93 -2.72
C ALA A 40 -3.11 -2.81 -4.24
N LEU A 41 -3.66 -1.69 -4.71
CA LEU A 41 -3.89 -1.44 -6.13
C LEU A 41 -2.58 -1.35 -6.91
N LEU A 42 -1.56 -0.70 -6.36
CA LEU A 42 -0.25 -0.63 -6.99
C LEU A 42 0.43 -1.99 -7.02
N SER A 43 0.33 -2.79 -5.97
CA SER A 43 0.85 -4.16 -5.97
C SER A 43 0.24 -4.99 -7.10
N LEU A 44 -1.08 -4.90 -7.29
CA LEU A 44 -1.79 -5.55 -8.40
C LEU A 44 -1.32 -5.04 -9.77
N SER A 45 -1.18 -3.72 -9.91
CA SER A 45 -0.76 -3.11 -11.18
C SER A 45 0.69 -3.43 -11.53
N LEU A 46 1.58 -3.55 -10.53
CA LEU A 46 3.00 -3.84 -10.72
C LEU A 46 3.28 -5.33 -10.88
N GLY A 47 2.38 -6.19 -10.40
CA GLY A 47 2.65 -7.62 -10.26
C GLY A 47 3.73 -7.93 -9.21
N THR A 48 3.91 -7.03 -8.23
CA THR A 48 4.95 -7.11 -7.20
C THR A 48 4.28 -7.20 -5.83
N SER A 49 4.73 -8.15 -5.00
CA SER A 49 4.24 -8.26 -3.62
C SER A 49 4.68 -7.07 -2.77
N VAL A 50 3.84 -6.69 -1.83
CA VAL A 50 4.20 -5.75 -0.75
C VAL A 50 5.18 -6.45 0.20
N LEU A 51 6.01 -5.65 0.88
CA LEU A 51 6.84 -6.10 2.00
C LEU A 51 6.02 -6.90 3.03
N ASP A 52 6.56 -8.04 3.45
CA ASP A 52 5.97 -8.86 4.52
C ASP A 52 6.02 -8.12 5.87
N ASP A 53 5.15 -8.49 6.81
CA ASP A 53 5.12 -7.94 8.17
C ASP A 53 5.05 -6.39 8.24
N LEU A 54 4.34 -5.80 7.26
CA LEU A 54 4.11 -4.36 7.13
C LEU A 54 2.68 -3.98 7.51
N ALA A 55 2.55 -3.06 8.47
CA ALA A 55 1.31 -2.33 8.74
C ALA A 55 1.41 -0.88 8.28
N MET A 56 0.29 -0.27 7.88
CA MET A 56 0.26 1.14 7.49
C MET A 56 -1.09 1.77 7.80
N THR A 57 -1.09 3.06 8.12
CA THR A 57 -2.30 3.87 8.27
C THR A 57 -2.04 5.28 7.74
N GLY A 58 -3.06 5.89 7.17
CA GLY A 58 -2.96 7.23 6.60
C GLY A 58 -4.08 7.48 5.60
N GLU A 59 -4.67 8.66 5.66
CA GLU A 59 -5.48 9.16 4.55
C GLU A 59 -4.54 9.63 3.44
N VAL A 60 -4.92 9.41 2.19
CA VAL A 60 -4.13 9.84 1.02
C VAL A 60 -4.95 10.77 0.15
N THR A 61 -4.37 11.91 -0.23
CA THR A 61 -5.02 12.85 -1.15
C THR A 61 -4.79 12.44 -2.60
N LEU A 62 -5.57 13.00 -3.53
CA LEU A 62 -5.32 12.84 -4.98
C LEU A 62 -3.93 13.31 -5.43
N THR A 63 -3.35 14.27 -4.70
CA THR A 63 -1.99 14.76 -4.95
C THR A 63 -0.92 13.88 -4.32
N GLY A 64 -1.29 12.85 -3.55
CA GLY A 64 -0.38 11.90 -2.91
C GLY A 64 0.10 12.31 -1.53
N LYS A 65 -0.43 13.38 -0.92
CA LYS A 65 -0.10 13.73 0.48
C LYS A 65 -0.67 12.69 1.44
N VAL A 66 0.08 12.35 2.47
CA VAL A 66 -0.37 11.46 3.55
C VAL A 66 -0.81 12.32 4.73
N LEU A 67 -2.08 12.18 5.13
CA LEU A 67 -2.73 12.99 6.15
C LEU A 67 -2.83 12.22 7.48
N PRO A 68 -2.87 12.94 8.63
CA PRO A 68 -2.93 12.32 9.93
C PRO A 68 -4.22 11.56 10.15
N VAL A 69 -4.16 10.59 11.06
CA VAL A 69 -5.28 9.74 11.43
C VAL A 69 -5.36 9.59 12.94
N GLY A 70 -6.56 9.31 13.45
CA GLY A 70 -6.76 9.02 14.86
C GLY A 70 -6.39 7.58 15.24
N GLY A 71 -6.32 7.33 16.54
CA GLY A 71 -6.18 5.99 17.14
C GLY A 71 -4.80 5.35 16.94
N ILE A 72 -3.72 6.15 16.95
CA ILE A 72 -2.36 5.66 16.71
C ILE A 72 -1.95 4.61 17.74
N LYS A 73 -2.28 4.83 19.02
CA LYS A 73 -1.98 3.89 20.09
C LYS A 73 -2.61 2.52 19.84
N GLU A 74 -3.90 2.49 19.55
CA GLU A 74 -4.66 1.26 19.31
C GLU A 74 -4.16 0.54 18.07
N LYS A 75 -3.87 1.28 17.00
CA LYS A 75 -3.37 0.74 15.72
C LYS A 75 -1.98 0.14 15.86
N VAL A 76 -1.07 0.81 16.56
CA VAL A 76 0.28 0.32 16.83
C VAL A 76 0.25 -0.93 17.71
N LEU A 77 -0.59 -0.96 18.75
CA LEU A 77 -0.77 -2.15 19.58
C LEU A 77 -1.37 -3.33 18.80
N ALA A 78 -2.32 -3.07 17.90
CA ALA A 78 -2.88 -4.09 17.03
C ALA A 78 -1.82 -4.65 16.07
N ALA A 79 -1.01 -3.77 15.48
CA ALA A 79 0.13 -4.14 14.66
C ALA A 79 1.12 -5.04 15.43
N GLN A 80 1.54 -4.62 16.61
CA GLN A 80 2.42 -5.41 17.47
C GLN A 80 1.83 -6.80 17.80
N ARG A 81 0.54 -6.88 18.13
CA ARG A 81 -0.15 -8.16 18.42
C ARG A 81 -0.27 -9.07 17.21
N ALA A 82 -0.37 -8.50 16.01
CA ALA A 82 -0.37 -9.24 14.76
C ALA A 82 1.03 -9.75 14.38
N GLY A 83 2.08 -9.36 15.12
CA GLY A 83 3.45 -9.76 14.88
C GLY A 83 4.12 -9.00 13.73
N VAL A 84 3.55 -7.87 13.28
CA VAL A 84 4.22 -7.05 12.27
C VAL A 84 5.46 -6.38 12.85
N THR A 85 6.48 -6.18 12.03
CA THR A 85 7.76 -5.60 12.45
C THR A 85 7.93 -4.15 11.98
N THR A 86 7.20 -3.75 10.93
CA THR A 86 7.33 -2.42 10.33
C THR A 86 5.96 -1.73 10.28
N VAL A 87 5.93 -0.46 10.68
CA VAL A 87 4.71 0.36 10.67
C VAL A 87 4.96 1.67 9.94
N VAL A 88 4.15 1.96 8.92
CA VAL A 88 4.12 3.27 8.28
C VAL A 88 3.03 4.14 8.91
N LEU A 89 3.45 5.30 9.44
CA LEU A 89 2.56 6.29 10.04
C LEU A 89 2.65 7.63 9.29
N PRO A 90 1.59 8.46 9.28
CA PRO A 90 1.69 9.82 8.76
C PRO A 90 2.73 10.64 9.54
N ASP A 91 3.51 11.47 8.85
CA ASP A 91 4.52 12.34 9.48
C ASP A 91 3.89 13.26 10.54
N ALA A 92 2.67 13.73 10.28
CA ALA A 92 1.89 14.53 11.22
C ALA A 92 1.50 13.80 12.53
N ASN A 93 1.58 12.47 12.58
CA ASN A 93 1.34 11.66 13.78
C ASN A 93 2.60 11.37 14.62
N ARG A 94 3.74 12.01 14.33
CA ARG A 94 4.98 11.86 15.15
C ARG A 94 4.77 12.15 16.63
N ARG A 95 3.92 13.13 16.94
CA ARG A 95 3.58 13.46 18.33
C ARG A 95 2.86 12.29 19.01
N ASP A 96 1.81 11.75 18.38
CA ASP A 96 1.06 10.61 18.92
C ASP A 96 1.96 9.39 19.13
N TRP A 97 2.90 9.13 18.20
CA TRP A 97 3.92 8.09 18.37
C TRP A 97 4.86 8.37 19.55
N GLY A 98 5.27 9.62 19.74
CA GLY A 98 6.14 10.05 20.83
C GLY A 98 5.50 9.88 22.22
N GLU A 99 4.17 9.93 22.29
CA GLU A 99 3.38 9.73 23.51
C GLU A 99 3.19 8.25 23.89
N LEU A 100 3.60 7.31 23.03
CA LEU A 100 3.54 5.87 23.32
C LEU A 100 4.65 5.45 24.30
N ASP A 101 4.33 4.49 25.17
CA ASP A 101 5.33 3.88 26.05
C ASP A 101 6.27 2.92 25.30
N ASP A 102 7.40 2.58 25.92
CA ASP A 102 8.40 1.71 25.29
C ASP A 102 7.83 0.32 24.97
N LYS A 103 6.89 -0.17 25.78
CA LYS A 103 6.22 -1.45 25.55
C LYS A 103 5.41 -1.44 24.26
N SER A 104 4.69 -0.36 23.98
CA SER A 104 3.88 -0.23 22.75
C SER A 104 4.75 -0.09 21.49
N ARG A 105 5.98 0.43 21.63
CA ARG A 105 6.92 0.63 20.51
C ARG A 105 7.88 -0.55 20.32
N ALA A 106 7.99 -1.44 21.30
CA ALA A 106 8.95 -2.53 21.31
C ALA A 106 8.77 -3.47 20.10
N GLY A 107 9.86 -3.71 19.38
CA GLY A 107 9.89 -4.62 18.23
C GLY A 107 9.33 -4.03 16.93
N LEU A 108 8.93 -2.74 16.93
CA LEU A 108 8.42 -2.06 15.75
C LEU A 108 9.45 -1.07 15.21
N GLU A 109 9.74 -1.17 13.91
CA GLU A 109 10.36 -0.13 13.12
C GLU A 109 9.28 0.81 12.59
N VAL A 110 9.38 2.11 12.91
CA VAL A 110 8.43 3.12 12.43
C VAL A 110 9.01 3.90 11.26
N CYS A 111 8.24 3.96 10.17
CA CYS A 111 8.53 4.80 9.01
C CYS A 111 7.48 5.92 8.94
N PHE A 112 7.93 7.17 8.91
CA PHE A 112 7.02 8.32 8.82
C PHE A 112 6.89 8.78 7.37
N ALA A 113 5.66 8.94 6.90
CA ALA A 113 5.34 9.31 5.53
C ALA A 113 4.63 10.67 5.48
N SER A 114 5.18 11.59 4.69
CA SER A 114 4.56 12.87 4.36
C SER A 114 3.85 12.80 3.00
N HIS A 115 4.35 11.94 2.12
CA HIS A 115 3.83 11.68 0.79
C HIS A 115 3.76 10.17 0.53
N TYR A 116 2.90 9.76 -0.39
CA TYR A 116 2.73 8.37 -0.76
C TYR A 116 4.01 7.75 -1.35
N ALA A 117 4.93 8.58 -1.86
CA ALA A 117 6.24 8.12 -2.31
C ALA A 117 7.04 7.48 -1.16
N ASP A 118 6.95 8.04 0.04
CA ASP A 118 7.60 7.50 1.24
C ASP A 118 7.02 6.11 1.58
N VAL A 119 5.69 5.97 1.48
CA VAL A 119 5.00 4.68 1.68
C VAL A 119 5.44 3.66 0.64
N PHE A 120 5.54 4.08 -0.62
CA PHE A 120 5.93 3.22 -1.74
C PHE A 120 7.33 2.64 -1.56
N ASP A 121 8.29 3.45 -1.12
CA ASP A 121 9.68 3.02 -0.94
C ASP A 121 9.80 1.97 0.18
N VAL A 122 8.97 2.07 1.22
CA VAL A 122 8.88 1.05 2.29
C VAL A 122 8.14 -0.19 1.80
N ALA A 123 7.01 -0.02 1.12
CA ALA A 123 6.16 -1.12 0.67
C ALA A 123 6.81 -1.97 -0.44
N PHE A 124 7.66 -1.36 -1.28
CA PHE A 124 8.33 -2.00 -2.40
C PHE A 124 9.85 -1.71 -2.41
N PRO A 125 10.64 -2.27 -1.47
CA PRO A 125 12.06 -1.92 -1.32
C PRO A 125 12.90 -2.16 -2.59
N MET A 126 12.58 -3.21 -3.36
CA MET A 126 13.22 -3.51 -4.65
C MET A 126 12.99 -2.43 -5.72
N HIS A 127 12.07 -1.51 -5.48
CA HIS A 127 11.58 -0.47 -6.38
C HIS A 127 11.73 0.94 -5.78
N ALA A 128 12.43 1.07 -4.64
CA ALA A 128 12.63 2.35 -3.97
C ALA A 128 13.15 3.45 -4.93
N GLY A 129 12.57 4.64 -4.84
CA GLY A 129 12.86 5.80 -5.69
C GLY A 129 12.31 5.72 -7.11
N LYS A 130 11.53 4.68 -7.47
CA LYS A 130 11.06 4.45 -8.85
C LYS A 130 9.56 4.70 -9.05
N LEU A 131 8.84 5.26 -8.08
CA LEU A 131 7.41 5.51 -8.20
C LEU A 131 7.06 6.32 -9.46
N SER A 132 7.82 7.37 -9.78
CA SER A 132 7.59 8.21 -10.97
C SER A 132 7.75 7.44 -12.28
N THR A 133 8.69 6.50 -12.34
CA THR A 133 8.89 5.60 -13.48
C THR A 133 7.68 4.68 -13.64
N PHE A 134 7.22 4.08 -12.55
CA PHE A 134 6.05 3.20 -12.58
C PHE A 134 4.75 3.94 -12.88
N ALA A 135 4.55 5.16 -12.36
CA ALA A 135 3.38 5.96 -12.69
C ALA A 135 3.24 6.19 -14.21
N ARG A 136 4.37 6.36 -14.91
CA ARG A 136 4.39 6.45 -16.38
C ARG A 136 4.08 5.10 -17.03
N GLU A 137 4.62 4.01 -16.52
CA GLU A 137 4.36 2.67 -17.04
C GLU A 137 2.92 2.20 -16.85
N ILE A 138 2.30 2.47 -15.69
CA ILE A 138 0.89 2.14 -15.38
C ILE A 138 -0.07 2.89 -16.31
N SER A 139 0.32 4.12 -16.70
CA SER A 139 -0.41 4.94 -17.67
C SER A 139 -0.30 4.41 -19.12
N HIS A 140 0.54 3.42 -19.37
CA HIS A 140 0.72 2.76 -20.66
C HIS A 140 0.37 1.25 -20.51
N PRO A 141 -0.02 0.54 -21.57
CA PRO A 141 -0.42 -0.85 -21.43
C PRO A 141 0.77 -1.74 -21.03
N MET A 142 0.73 -2.31 -19.82
CA MET A 142 1.67 -3.35 -19.42
C MET A 142 1.44 -4.61 -20.25
N LYS A 143 2.53 -5.19 -20.80
CA LYS A 143 2.46 -6.54 -21.36
C LYS A 143 2.19 -7.50 -20.20
N ALA A 144 1.14 -8.31 -20.31
CA ALA A 144 0.83 -9.34 -19.32
C ALA A 144 2.07 -10.21 -19.08
N ALA A 145 2.63 -10.14 -17.87
CA ALA A 145 3.62 -11.10 -17.43
C ALA A 145 2.92 -12.47 -17.37
N GLY A 146 3.41 -13.42 -18.16
CA GLY A 146 2.81 -14.75 -18.25
C GLY A 146 2.69 -15.39 -16.87
N ALA A 147 1.47 -15.51 -16.37
CA ALA A 147 1.18 -16.17 -15.11
C ALA A 147 1.69 -17.61 -15.18
N LYS A 148 2.78 -17.92 -14.47
CA LYS A 148 3.18 -19.32 -14.24
C LYS A 148 2.06 -19.96 -13.43
N LYS A 149 1.35 -20.91 -14.05
CA LYS A 149 0.32 -21.71 -13.36
C LYS A 149 0.91 -22.30 -12.07
N PRO A 150 0.21 -22.20 -10.93
CA PRO A 150 0.64 -22.87 -9.71
C PRO A 150 0.73 -24.37 -10.00
N ARG A 151 1.91 -24.96 -9.78
CA ARG A 151 2.13 -26.41 -9.88
C ARG A 151 1.37 -27.06 -8.73
N VAL A 152 0.26 -27.72 -9.04
CA VAL A 152 -0.41 -28.61 -8.10
C VAL A 152 0.50 -29.81 -7.85
N PRO A 153 0.89 -30.12 -6.60
CA PRO A 153 1.67 -31.32 -6.31
C PRO A 153 0.85 -32.55 -6.67
N ARG A 154 1.42 -33.44 -7.49
CA ARG A 154 0.84 -34.76 -7.76
C ARG A 154 0.92 -35.56 -6.46
N LYS A 155 -0.23 -36.02 -5.95
CA LYS A 155 -0.27 -37.03 -4.89
C LYS A 155 0.40 -38.32 -5.41
N ALA A 156 1.23 -38.91 -4.55
CA ALA A 156 1.89 -40.19 -4.77
C ALA A 156 0.89 -41.35 -4.77
#